data_AF-A0A1F5ZR61-F1
#
_entry.id   AF-A0A1F5ZR61-F1
#
_cell.length_a   1.000
_cell.length_b   1.000
_cell.length_c   1.000
_cell.angle_alpha   90.00
_cell.angle_beta   90.00
_cell.angle_gamma   90.00
#
_symmetry.space_group_name_H-M   'P 1'
#
loop_
_entity.id
_entity.type
_entity.pdbx_description
1 polymer ?
#
loop_
_entity_poly.entity_id
_entity_poly.type
_entity_poly.pdbx_seq_one_letter_code
_entity_poly.pdbx_strand_id
1 'polypeptide(L)'
;MVGGFVVLCVGFVSGFVAGKTLYAPKSTLSPAPIAYSSPFPTPDPTTGWKTFLNGNYKYEFKYPQDWPDIPLIASNQKDGFQFAGQTVYASRNFPKVQPPQLQIEVFKSERELSSDELEEKESCGSPVFTISKRTVGGVPAIIGKRLASRDPGAPYYTGLHYCVRAYQSGFIYSLLWEEGSDKDSGVFDKILGTFRFLDTVVPSSVPNVKNIKVLKYNLQSDWKTVQDKTGALEVGYDPSISKVSEPAVENSISIYKTNRILGSFMTVRLLPYDGGSRHEFLYVQIGEKPVKEDLLPSYHEQEYTYTGRSCLFLIGITISQFPTTWGMCDAGGGKAFLITSYDDGDFEKTAQTIRLL
;
A
#
# COMPACT_ATOMS: atom_id res chain seq x y z
N MET A 1 -36.14 65.52 -60.74
CA MET A 1 -35.61 64.93 -59.49
C MET A 1 -35.19 63.47 -59.68
N VAL A 2 -34.28 63.17 -60.62
CA VAL A 2 -33.75 61.79 -60.81
C VAL A 2 -32.22 61.79 -60.92
N GLY A 3 -31.61 62.87 -61.40
CA GLY A 3 -30.15 62.98 -61.53
C GLY A 3 -29.35 63.01 -60.21
N GLY A 4 -29.93 63.49 -59.11
CA GLY A 4 -29.22 63.62 -57.83
C GLY A 4 -28.93 62.27 -57.15
N PHE A 5 -29.79 61.26 -57.35
CA PHE A 5 -29.64 59.97 -56.69
C PHE A 5 -28.54 59.10 -57.33
N VAL A 6 -28.34 59.22 -58.65
CA VAL A 6 -27.32 58.43 -59.37
C VAL A 6 -25.91 58.87 -59.00
N VAL A 7 -25.67 60.18 -58.82
CA VAL A 7 -24.34 60.71 -58.44
C VAL A 7 -23.96 60.28 -57.02
N LEU A 8 -24.93 60.19 -56.10
CA LEU A 8 -24.69 59.76 -54.72
C LEU A 8 -24.31 58.27 -54.64
N CYS A 9 -24.96 57.40 -55.42
CA CYS A 9 -24.64 55.98 -55.45
C CYS A 9 -23.25 55.69 -56.04
N VAL A 10 -22.84 56.42 -57.09
CA VAL A 10 -21.50 56.26 -57.69
C VAL A 10 -20.40 56.71 -56.73
N GLY A 11 -20.64 57.79 -55.96
CA GLY A 11 -19.73 58.25 -54.91
C GLY A 11 -19.53 57.23 -53.78
N PHE A 12 -20.59 56.56 -53.32
CA PHE A 12 -20.50 55.55 -52.27
C PHE A 12 -19.73 54.29 -52.70
N VAL A 13 -19.95 53.81 -53.94
CA VAL A 13 -19.25 52.61 -54.43
C VAL A 13 -17.76 52.89 -54.65
N SER A 14 -17.42 54.05 -55.21
CA SER A 14 -16.02 54.45 -55.41
C SER A 14 -15.27 54.71 -54.10
N GLY A 15 -15.93 55.32 -53.11
CA GLY A 15 -15.38 55.49 -51.76
C GLY A 15 -15.15 54.17 -51.03
N PHE A 16 -16.06 53.20 -51.15
CA PHE A 16 -15.93 51.89 -50.48
C PHE A 16 -14.78 51.05 -51.06
N VAL A 17 -14.57 51.09 -52.38
CA VAL A 17 -13.48 50.35 -53.03
C VAL A 17 -12.12 50.97 -52.69
N ALA A 18 -12.00 52.30 -52.70
CA ALA A 18 -10.77 52.99 -52.31
C ALA A 18 -10.43 52.83 -50.82
N GLY A 19 -11.44 52.73 -49.95
CA GLY A 19 -11.25 52.44 -48.53
C GLY A 19 -10.64 51.05 -48.29
N LYS A 20 -11.07 50.02 -49.03
CA LYS A 20 -10.54 48.66 -48.84
C LYS A 20 -9.07 48.50 -49.23
N THR A 21 -8.58 49.24 -50.23
CA THR A 21 -7.17 49.14 -50.65
C THR A 21 -6.23 49.93 -49.74
N LEU A 22 -6.68 51.02 -49.11
CA LEU A 22 -5.85 51.79 -48.18
C LEU A 22 -5.78 51.19 -46.76
N TYR A 23 -6.78 50.42 -46.35
CA TYR A 23 -6.83 49.75 -45.05
C TYR A 23 -6.49 48.25 -45.09
N ALA A 24 -5.93 47.76 -46.20
CA ALA A 24 -5.40 46.41 -46.23
C ALA A 24 -4.23 46.33 -45.22
N PRO A 25 -4.34 45.50 -44.16
CA PRO A 25 -3.30 45.40 -43.15
C PRO A 25 -1.99 44.99 -43.82
N LYS A 26 -0.96 45.81 -43.65
CA LYS A 26 0.39 45.55 -44.14
C LYS A 26 0.83 44.22 -43.54
N SER A 27 0.88 43.16 -44.35
CA SER A 27 1.34 41.83 -43.95
C SER A 27 2.74 41.97 -43.38
N THR A 28 2.79 42.06 -42.06
CA THR A 28 4.02 42.09 -41.30
C THR A 28 4.47 40.64 -41.26
N LEU A 29 5.59 40.34 -41.91
CA LEU A 29 6.17 39.00 -41.91
C LEU A 29 6.27 38.53 -40.46
N SER A 30 5.47 37.52 -40.10
CA SER A 30 5.54 36.88 -38.79
C SER A 30 6.98 36.39 -38.61
N PRO A 31 7.71 36.83 -37.57
CA PRO A 31 9.05 36.32 -37.33
C PRO A 31 9.00 34.80 -37.29
N ALA A 32 9.93 34.15 -37.99
CA ALA A 32 10.06 32.71 -37.95
C ALA A 32 10.17 32.27 -36.48
N PRO A 33 9.42 31.24 -36.04
CA PRO A 33 9.46 30.79 -34.66
C PRO A 33 10.92 30.46 -34.30
N ILE A 34 11.44 31.20 -33.31
CA ILE A 34 12.75 30.92 -32.75
C ILE A 34 12.65 29.51 -32.16
N ALA A 35 13.45 28.57 -32.67
CA ALA A 35 13.53 27.24 -32.12
C ALA A 35 14.09 27.36 -30.69
N TYR A 36 13.20 27.35 -29.70
CA TYR A 36 13.60 27.24 -28.31
C TYR A 36 14.23 25.86 -28.14
N SER A 37 15.53 25.82 -27.88
CA SER A 37 16.19 24.60 -27.43
C SER A 37 15.46 24.14 -26.18
N SER A 38 14.74 23.01 -26.27
CA SER A 38 14.10 22.40 -25.11
C SER A 38 15.15 22.29 -24.01
N PRO A 39 14.92 22.85 -22.81
CA PRO A 39 15.85 22.66 -21.72
C PRO A 39 16.09 21.15 -21.56
N PHE A 40 17.35 20.77 -21.41
CA PHE A 40 17.70 19.39 -21.13
C PHE A 40 16.91 18.97 -19.88
N PRO A 41 16.19 17.83 -19.91
CA PRO A 41 15.37 17.43 -18.76
C PRO A 41 16.26 17.38 -17.54
N THR A 42 15.95 18.19 -16.52
CA THR A 42 16.66 18.14 -15.25
C THR A 42 16.50 16.71 -14.71
N PRO A 43 17.59 16.00 -14.39
CA PRO A 43 17.51 14.64 -13.88
C PRO A 43 16.54 14.57 -12.69
N ASP A 44 15.65 13.57 -12.68
CA ASP A 44 14.73 13.35 -11.56
C ASP A 44 15.56 13.16 -10.28
N PRO A 45 15.42 14.01 -9.25
CA PRO A 45 16.21 13.94 -8.03
C PRO A 45 15.98 12.63 -7.24
N THR A 46 15.00 11.83 -7.65
CA THR A 46 14.69 10.50 -7.09
C THR A 46 15.14 9.36 -8.01
N THR A 47 15.99 9.64 -9.00
CA THR A 47 16.64 8.61 -9.82
C THR A 47 17.41 7.65 -8.92
N GLY A 48 17.12 6.35 -9.03
CA GLY A 48 17.74 5.30 -8.22
C GLY A 48 17.14 5.10 -6.82
N TRP A 49 16.05 5.79 -6.46
CA TRP A 49 15.32 5.53 -5.22
C TRP A 49 14.52 4.23 -5.30
N LYS A 50 14.31 3.58 -4.14
CA LYS A 50 13.42 2.42 -4.01
C LYS A 50 11.97 2.86 -4.02
N THR A 51 11.08 2.03 -4.55
CA THR A 51 9.62 2.25 -4.48
C THR A 51 9.03 1.40 -3.36
N PHE A 52 8.30 2.05 -2.46
CA PHE A 52 7.43 1.40 -1.51
C PHE A 52 5.99 1.42 -2.04
N LEU A 53 5.33 0.27 -1.99
CA LEU A 53 3.96 0.09 -2.46
C LEU A 53 3.16 -0.59 -1.34
N ASN A 54 2.10 0.08 -0.87
CA ASN A 54 1.12 -0.53 0.02
C ASN A 54 -0.22 -0.70 -0.70
N GLY A 55 -0.43 -1.89 -1.25
CA GLY A 55 -1.64 -2.23 -1.99
C GLY A 55 -2.90 -2.28 -1.13
N ASN A 56 -2.79 -2.49 0.19
CA ASN A 56 -3.93 -2.56 1.09
C ASN A 56 -4.48 -1.16 1.36
N TYR A 57 -3.58 -0.23 1.69
CA TYR A 57 -3.90 1.16 1.97
C TYR A 57 -3.78 2.09 0.75
N LYS A 58 -3.64 1.54 -0.46
CA LYS A 58 -3.75 2.31 -1.73
C LYS A 58 -2.80 3.50 -1.84
N TYR A 59 -1.54 3.32 -1.46
CA TYR A 59 -0.53 4.37 -1.67
C TYR A 59 0.83 3.79 -2.08
N GLU A 60 1.61 4.59 -2.78
CA GLU A 60 3.00 4.32 -3.10
C GLU A 60 3.84 5.59 -2.91
N PHE A 61 5.13 5.43 -2.62
CA PHE A 61 6.10 6.52 -2.58
C PHE A 61 7.51 5.98 -2.86
N LYS A 62 8.43 6.86 -3.24
CA LYS A 62 9.85 6.51 -3.36
C LYS A 62 10.64 6.95 -2.13
N TYR A 63 11.71 6.23 -1.80
CA TYR A 63 12.61 6.55 -0.70
C TYR A 63 14.08 6.23 -1.06
N PRO A 64 15.07 6.86 -0.38
CA PRO A 64 16.49 6.69 -0.70
C PRO A 64 16.95 5.22 -0.72
N GLN A 65 17.84 4.89 -1.66
CA GLN A 65 18.35 3.52 -1.87
C GLN A 65 19.14 2.98 -0.67
N ASP A 66 19.83 3.88 0.05
CA ASP A 66 20.69 3.57 1.19
C ASP A 66 19.92 3.39 2.50
N TRP A 67 18.61 3.62 2.50
CA TRP A 67 17.77 3.33 3.64
C TRP A 67 17.56 1.81 3.76
N PRO A 68 17.43 1.27 4.99
CA PRO A 68 17.07 -0.13 5.15
C PRO A 68 15.73 -0.41 4.46
N ASP A 69 15.50 -1.67 4.10
CA ASP A 69 14.17 -2.06 3.64
C ASP A 69 13.17 -1.82 4.76
N ILE A 70 12.03 -1.25 4.36
CA ILE A 70 11.00 -0.76 5.27
C ILE A 70 10.33 -1.98 5.91
N PRO A 71 10.51 -2.23 7.21
CA PRO A 71 9.75 -3.29 7.88
C PRO A 71 8.29 -2.85 7.97
N LEU A 72 7.38 -3.73 7.57
CA LEU A 72 5.94 -3.57 7.79
C LEU A 72 5.64 -3.95 9.23
N ILE A 73 5.60 -2.97 10.12
CA ILE A 73 5.24 -3.21 11.53
C ILE A 73 3.75 -2.90 11.67
N ALA A 74 2.93 -3.95 11.79
CA ALA A 74 1.53 -3.81 12.20
C ALA A 74 1.48 -3.56 13.72
N SER A 75 1.22 -2.32 14.12
CA SER A 75 0.96 -1.98 15.52
C SER A 75 -0.48 -2.35 15.88
N ASN A 76 -0.66 -3.15 16.94
CA ASN A 76 -1.92 -3.63 17.54
C ASN A 76 -2.25 -2.94 18.91
N GLN A 77 -2.25 -1.59 19.05
CA GLN A 77 -2.82 -0.85 20.20
C GLN A 77 -4.27 -0.28 20.12
N LYS A 78 -5.13 -0.79 21.02
CA LYS A 78 -6.56 -0.53 21.24
C LYS A 78 -6.89 0.85 21.84
N ASP A 79 -8.12 1.27 21.53
CA ASP A 79 -8.97 2.30 22.18
C ASP A 79 -8.88 3.73 21.63
N GLY A 80 -9.85 4.04 20.74
CA GLY A 80 -10.12 5.36 20.16
C GLY A 80 -9.48 5.56 18.80
N PHE A 81 -10.21 5.29 17.70
CA PHE A 81 -9.82 5.54 16.29
C PHE A 81 -8.31 5.51 15.99
N GLN A 82 -7.62 4.47 16.44
CA GLN A 82 -6.20 4.28 16.15
C GLN A 82 -6.03 2.83 15.78
N PHE A 83 -5.92 2.56 14.47
CA PHE A 83 -5.32 1.34 13.95
C PHE A 83 -4.96 1.38 12.47
N ALA A 84 -3.67 1.60 12.23
CA ALA A 84 -2.76 0.95 11.27
C ALA A 84 -1.60 1.92 11.04
N GLY A 85 -0.86 2.21 12.11
CA GLY A 85 0.41 2.94 11.99
C GLY A 85 1.46 2.01 11.40
N GLN A 86 1.83 2.25 10.14
CA GLN A 86 3.08 1.69 9.61
C GLN A 86 4.20 2.64 10.04
N THR A 87 4.92 2.28 11.09
CA THR A 87 6.14 3.00 11.44
C THR A 87 7.28 2.52 10.55
N VAL A 88 7.68 3.37 9.59
CA VAL A 88 8.78 3.09 8.68
C VAL A 88 10.09 3.55 9.33
N TYR A 89 10.76 2.65 10.05
CA TYR A 89 12.09 2.94 10.57
C TYR A 89 13.13 2.87 9.46
N ALA A 90 13.35 3.98 8.77
CA ALA A 90 14.50 4.15 7.89
C ALA A 90 15.72 4.63 8.68
N SER A 91 16.26 3.79 9.56
CA SER A 91 17.36 4.17 10.43
C SER A 91 18.73 3.77 9.86
N ARG A 92 19.69 4.69 9.84
CA ARG A 92 21.12 4.34 9.75
C ARG A 92 21.66 4.03 11.15
N ASN A 93 22.37 2.92 11.30
CA ASN A 93 23.12 2.55 12.50
C ASN A 93 24.29 3.54 12.75
N PHE A 94 24.05 4.68 13.41
CA PHE A 94 25.10 5.59 13.89
C PHE A 94 24.86 6.05 15.33
N PRO A 95 25.85 5.94 16.24
CA PRO A 95 25.61 6.13 17.68
C PRO A 95 25.58 7.58 18.19
N LYS A 96 25.32 8.63 17.38
CA LYS A 96 25.28 10.03 17.90
C LYS A 96 24.29 11.02 17.27
N VAL A 97 23.68 10.71 16.11
CA VAL A 97 22.64 11.55 15.50
C VAL A 97 21.51 10.62 15.10
N GLN A 98 20.30 10.86 15.61
CA GLN A 98 19.16 10.06 15.19
C GLN A 98 18.93 10.30 13.69
N PRO A 99 18.85 9.25 12.87
CA PRO A 99 18.53 9.39 11.46
C PRO A 99 17.09 9.91 11.31
N PRO A 100 16.76 10.51 10.16
CA PRO A 100 15.40 10.94 9.91
C PRO A 100 14.44 9.75 9.99
N GLN A 101 13.26 9.98 10.55
CA GLN A 101 12.23 8.95 10.69
C GLN A 101 10.99 9.36 9.91
N LEU A 102 10.42 8.41 9.16
CA LEU A 102 9.14 8.55 8.49
C LEU A 102 8.16 7.58 9.11
N GLN A 103 7.04 8.06 9.62
CA GLN A 103 5.95 7.22 10.09
C GLN A 103 4.73 7.53 9.25
N ILE A 104 4.04 6.50 8.75
CA ILE A 104 2.84 6.67 7.94
C ILE A 104 1.72 5.91 8.64
N GLU A 105 0.74 6.65 9.11
CA GLU A 105 -0.44 6.10 9.75
C GLU A 105 -1.62 6.21 8.80
N VAL A 106 -2.37 5.12 8.67
CA VAL A 106 -3.56 5.10 7.84
C VAL A 106 -4.76 4.76 8.70
N PHE A 107 -5.78 5.60 8.66
CA PHE A 107 -7.02 5.43 9.42
C PHE A 107 -8.18 5.26 8.47
N LYS A 108 -9.01 4.24 8.70
CA LYS A 108 -10.28 4.12 7.97
C LYS A 108 -11.28 5.15 8.51
N SER A 109 -11.93 5.87 7.61
CA SER A 109 -13.01 6.79 7.91
C SER A 109 -14.31 6.29 7.32
N GLU A 110 -15.40 6.38 8.08
CA GLU A 110 -16.74 5.99 7.63
C GLU A 110 -17.40 7.05 6.73
N ARG A 111 -16.84 8.26 6.71
CA ARG A 111 -17.31 9.38 5.91
C ARG A 111 -16.17 10.17 5.30
N GLU A 112 -16.49 10.92 4.26
CA GLU A 112 -15.58 11.90 3.71
C GLU A 112 -15.31 13.03 4.72
N LEU A 113 -14.05 13.44 4.80
CA LEU A 113 -13.61 14.55 5.61
C LEU A 113 -13.17 15.68 4.69
N SER A 114 -13.69 16.87 4.94
CA SER A 114 -13.20 18.09 4.29
C SER A 114 -11.81 18.47 4.79
N SER A 115 -11.11 19.33 4.04
CA SER A 115 -9.82 19.88 4.48
C SER A 115 -9.93 20.65 5.78
N ASP A 116 -11.07 21.25 6.09
CA ASP A 116 -11.24 22.05 7.30
C ASP A 116 -11.52 21.15 8.51
N GLU A 117 -12.22 20.02 8.31
CA GLU A 117 -12.39 19.00 9.35
C GLU A 117 -11.09 18.25 9.66
N LEU A 118 -10.23 18.04 8.65
CA LEU A 118 -8.88 17.51 8.87
C LEU A 118 -8.04 18.47 9.71
N GLU A 119 -8.29 19.78 9.62
CA GLU A 119 -7.60 20.83 10.38
C GLU A 119 -8.11 20.91 11.83
N GLU A 120 -9.43 20.85 12.00
CA GLU A 120 -10.11 20.96 13.31
C GLU A 120 -9.87 19.72 14.17
N LYS A 121 -9.94 18.52 13.57
CA LYS A 121 -9.93 17.28 14.36
C LYS A 121 -8.61 17.02 15.06
N GLU A 122 -7.46 17.42 14.50
CA GLU A 122 -6.20 17.37 15.24
C GLU A 122 -5.17 18.37 14.74
N SER A 123 -4.66 19.13 15.71
CA SER A 123 -3.31 19.67 15.72
C SER A 123 -2.31 18.53 15.51
N CYS A 124 -1.32 18.70 14.64
CA CYS A 124 -0.14 17.84 14.50
C CYS A 124 0.74 17.78 15.79
N GLY A 125 0.10 17.55 16.94
CA GLY A 125 0.52 17.87 18.29
C GLY A 125 0.68 19.38 18.54
N SER A 126 0.11 19.88 19.63
CA SER A 126 0.25 21.31 20.00
C SER A 126 1.60 21.54 20.68
N PRO A 127 2.30 22.67 20.43
CA PRO A 127 1.97 23.74 19.47
C PRO A 127 2.60 23.51 18.07
N VAL A 128 1.78 23.64 17.03
CA VAL A 128 2.22 23.70 15.62
C VAL A 128 2.54 25.16 15.27
N PHE A 129 3.70 25.43 14.67
CA PHE A 129 4.14 26.79 14.37
C PHE A 129 3.75 27.26 12.96
N THR A 130 3.51 26.34 12.04
CA THR A 130 3.08 26.68 10.68
C THR A 130 2.17 25.61 10.11
N ILE A 131 1.02 26.02 9.59
CA ILE A 131 0.09 25.18 8.85
C ILE A 131 0.03 25.69 7.41
N SER A 132 0.11 24.79 6.45
CA SER A 132 -0.06 25.09 5.03
C SER A 132 -0.97 24.06 4.36
N LYS A 133 -1.72 24.48 3.34
CA LYS A 133 -2.54 23.59 2.51
C LYS A 133 -1.83 23.41 1.16
N ARG A 134 -1.50 22.17 0.79
CA ARG A 134 -0.93 21.82 -0.52
C ARG A 134 -1.44 20.46 -0.98
N THR A 135 -1.32 20.16 -2.27
CA THR A 135 -1.64 18.82 -2.78
C THR A 135 -0.46 17.86 -2.57
N VAL A 136 -0.75 16.63 -2.16
CA VAL A 136 0.21 15.51 -2.10
C VAL A 136 -0.38 14.41 -2.96
N GLY A 137 0.36 13.86 -3.92
CA GLY A 137 -0.17 12.84 -4.84
C GLY A 137 -1.47 13.23 -5.57
N GLY A 138 -1.69 14.53 -5.81
CA GLY A 138 -2.93 15.06 -6.40
C GLY A 138 -4.09 15.28 -5.42
N VAL A 139 -3.97 14.85 -4.17
CA VAL A 139 -5.01 14.96 -3.14
C VAL A 139 -4.75 16.18 -2.25
N PRO A 140 -5.78 16.98 -1.90
CA PRO A 140 -5.64 18.07 -0.93
C PRO A 140 -5.13 17.55 0.42
N ALA A 141 -4.09 18.19 0.94
CA ALA A 141 -3.47 17.83 2.19
C ALA A 141 -3.16 19.06 3.07
N ILE A 142 -3.16 18.83 4.38
CA ILE A 142 -2.69 19.79 5.37
C ILE A 142 -1.28 19.41 5.76
N ILE A 143 -0.40 20.40 5.87
CA ILE A 143 0.98 20.20 6.31
C ILE A 143 1.27 21.11 7.48
N GLY A 144 1.43 20.49 8.63
CA GLY A 144 1.91 21.11 9.85
C GLY A 144 3.43 20.97 9.98
N LYS A 145 4.08 22.05 10.40
CA LYS A 145 5.47 22.07 10.82
C LYS A 145 5.54 22.51 12.27
N ARG A 146 6.22 21.71 13.11
CA ARG A 146 6.49 22.05 14.51
C ARG A 146 7.97 21.87 14.86
N LEU A 147 8.42 22.58 15.89
CA LEU A 147 9.68 22.26 16.55
C LEU A 147 9.44 21.10 17.50
N ALA A 148 10.29 20.10 17.48
CA ALA A 148 10.37 19.10 18.53
C ALA A 148 10.58 19.85 19.85
N SER A 149 9.61 19.78 20.77
CA SER A 149 9.78 20.41 22.07
C SER A 149 10.91 19.71 22.80
N ARG A 150 11.81 20.51 23.39
CA ARG A 150 12.85 20.03 24.29
C ARG A 150 12.16 19.43 25.50
N ASP A 151 12.07 18.10 25.57
CA ASP A 151 11.77 17.43 26.83
C ASP A 151 12.84 17.88 27.84
N PRO A 152 12.51 18.51 28.98
CA PRO A 152 13.48 19.15 29.87
C PRO A 152 14.60 18.23 30.37
N GLY A 153 14.43 16.90 30.25
CA GLY A 153 15.43 15.89 30.58
C GLY A 153 16.19 15.27 29.40
N ALA A 154 15.78 15.52 28.14
CA ALA A 154 16.42 14.92 26.97
C ALA A 154 17.54 15.83 26.44
N PRO A 155 18.81 15.40 26.48
CA PRO A 155 19.92 16.32 26.25
C PRO A 155 20.11 16.80 24.79
N TYR A 156 19.38 16.29 23.77
CA TYR A 156 19.80 16.49 22.36
C TYR A 156 18.72 16.60 21.26
N TYR A 157 17.48 17.06 21.49
CA TYR A 157 16.50 17.14 20.38
C TYR A 157 15.90 18.52 20.16
N THR A 158 16.43 19.21 19.14
CA THR A 158 15.80 20.36 18.49
C THR A 158 15.67 20.04 17.00
N GLY A 159 14.75 19.15 16.66
CA GLY A 159 14.43 18.79 15.28
C GLY A 159 13.15 19.48 14.79
N LEU A 160 12.92 19.47 13.49
CA LEU A 160 11.62 19.84 12.92
C LEU A 160 10.79 18.58 12.73
N HIS A 161 9.56 18.60 13.24
CA HIS A 161 8.59 17.55 12.95
C HIS A 161 7.64 18.09 11.89
N TYR A 162 7.44 17.29 10.85
CA TYR A 162 6.44 17.57 9.84
C TYR A 162 5.32 16.54 9.99
N CYS A 163 4.12 16.99 9.71
CA CYS A 163 2.93 16.18 9.77
C CYS A 163 2.09 16.52 8.55
N VAL A 164 1.77 15.52 7.74
CA VAL A 164 0.96 15.66 6.54
C VAL A 164 -0.30 14.85 6.71
N ARG A 165 -1.46 15.47 6.51
CA ARG A 165 -2.75 14.77 6.51
C ARG A 165 -3.46 14.92 5.20
N ALA A 166 -3.86 13.79 4.63
CA ALA A 166 -4.65 13.73 3.41
C ALA A 166 -5.81 12.74 3.61
N TYR A 167 -6.95 13.00 2.99
CA TYR A 167 -8.07 12.07 2.93
C TYR A 167 -8.27 11.59 1.50
N GLN A 168 -8.29 10.28 1.30
CA GLN A 168 -8.53 9.67 -0.02
C GLN A 168 -9.21 8.31 0.14
N SER A 169 -10.29 8.09 -0.61
CA SER A 169 -10.98 6.79 -0.75
C SER A 169 -11.35 6.11 0.58
N GLY A 170 -11.87 6.87 1.55
CA GLY A 170 -12.26 6.32 2.85
C GLY A 170 -11.10 6.15 3.83
N PHE A 171 -9.91 6.64 3.50
CA PHE A 171 -8.74 6.60 4.37
C PHE A 171 -8.20 7.99 4.68
N ILE A 172 -7.74 8.18 5.91
CA ILE A 172 -6.96 9.33 6.35
C ILE A 172 -5.51 8.87 6.45
N TYR A 173 -4.60 9.57 5.77
CA TYR A 173 -3.18 9.28 5.78
C TYR A 173 -2.50 10.36 6.60
N SER A 174 -1.74 9.97 7.62
CA SER A 174 -0.97 10.85 8.49
C SER A 174 0.51 10.49 8.34
N LEU A 175 1.27 11.32 7.65
CA LEU A 175 2.72 11.14 7.49
C LEU A 175 3.41 12.02 8.51
N LEU A 176 4.13 11.41 9.43
CA LEU A 176 4.94 12.06 10.45
C LEU A 176 6.41 11.94 10.05
N TRP A 177 7.11 13.06 10.01
CA TRP A 177 8.54 13.11 9.73
C TRP A 177 9.27 13.75 10.88
N GLU A 178 10.34 13.11 11.34
CA GLU A 178 11.26 13.68 12.32
C GLU A 178 12.60 13.93 11.64
N GLU A 179 12.99 15.20 11.54
CA GLU A 179 14.24 15.60 10.91
C GLU A 179 15.42 15.30 11.84
N GLY A 180 16.31 14.39 11.41
CA GLY A 180 17.49 13.98 12.18
C GLY A 180 18.64 14.98 12.15
N SER A 181 18.81 15.71 11.04
CA SER A 181 19.82 16.76 10.88
C SER A 181 19.43 17.76 9.78
N ASP A 182 20.01 18.97 9.79
CA ASP A 182 19.79 19.99 8.74
C ASP A 182 20.16 19.49 7.32
N LYS A 183 20.98 18.45 7.22
CA LYS A 183 21.37 17.83 5.94
C LYS A 183 20.26 17.01 5.30
N ASP A 184 19.24 16.66 6.07
CA ASP A 184 18.07 15.91 5.62
C ASP A 184 16.96 16.85 5.12
N SER A 185 17.19 18.17 5.19
CA SER A 185 16.26 19.18 4.69
C SER A 185 15.96 18.95 3.20
N GLY A 186 14.69 18.74 2.89
CA GLY A 186 14.20 18.48 1.53
C GLY A 186 14.12 16.99 1.13
N VAL A 187 14.66 16.04 1.90
CA VAL A 187 14.40 14.61 1.65
C VAL A 187 12.91 14.32 1.80
N PHE A 188 12.27 14.87 2.85
CA PHE A 188 10.84 14.72 3.06
C PHE A 188 10.01 15.32 1.92
N ASP A 189 10.37 16.50 1.43
CA ASP A 189 9.67 17.11 0.29
C ASP A 189 9.83 16.27 -0.99
N LYS A 190 10.99 15.64 -1.21
CA LYS A 190 11.18 14.68 -2.31
C LYS A 190 10.30 13.44 -2.15
N ILE A 191 10.22 12.87 -0.93
CA ILE A 191 9.32 11.75 -0.64
C ILE A 191 7.87 12.15 -0.97
N LEU A 192 7.41 13.29 -0.46
CA LEU A 192 6.06 13.81 -0.74
C LEU A 192 5.82 14.07 -2.23
N GLY A 193 6.83 14.53 -2.97
CA GLY A 193 6.77 14.71 -4.42
C GLY A 193 6.61 13.41 -5.20
N THR A 194 6.97 12.27 -4.61
CA THR A 194 6.77 10.93 -5.19
C THR A 194 5.57 10.18 -4.63
N PHE A 195 4.94 10.72 -3.58
CA PHE A 195 3.79 10.09 -2.94
C PHE A 195 2.61 10.11 -3.90
N ARG A 196 1.99 8.95 -4.09
CA ARG A 196 0.83 8.78 -4.97
C ARG A 196 -0.22 7.97 -4.25
N PHE A 197 -1.45 8.45 -4.34
CA PHE A 197 -2.61 7.65 -4.02
C PHE A 197 -2.94 6.78 -5.22
N LEU A 198 -3.16 5.50 -4.97
CA LEU A 198 -3.56 4.57 -6.00
C LEU A 198 -5.07 4.66 -6.15
N ASP A 199 -5.54 5.08 -7.33
CA ASP A 199 -6.96 5.05 -7.63
C ASP A 199 -7.49 3.62 -7.45
N THR A 200 -8.66 3.52 -6.83
CA THR A 200 -9.30 2.26 -6.52
C THR A 200 -9.38 1.41 -7.79
N VAL A 201 -8.87 0.19 -7.68
CA VAL A 201 -8.66 -0.79 -8.76
C VAL A 201 -7.45 -0.47 -9.64
N VAL A 202 -6.23 -0.69 -9.12
CA VAL A 202 -5.27 -1.40 -9.97
C VAL A 202 -5.98 -2.72 -10.28
N PRO A 203 -6.41 -3.00 -11.52
CA PRO A 203 -6.80 -4.35 -11.86
C PRO A 203 -5.58 -5.15 -11.48
N SER A 204 -5.69 -5.93 -10.40
CA SER A 204 -4.70 -6.93 -10.03
C SER A 204 -4.33 -7.52 -11.36
N SER A 205 -3.09 -7.33 -11.81
CA SER A 205 -2.63 -7.93 -13.05
C SER A 205 -2.63 -9.40 -12.73
N VAL A 206 -3.82 -10.01 -12.82
CA VAL A 206 -4.07 -11.41 -12.57
C VAL A 206 -3.06 -12.01 -13.52
N PRO A 207 -2.00 -12.65 -13.00
CA PRO A 207 -1.11 -13.41 -13.87
C PRO A 207 -2.05 -14.24 -14.74
N ASN A 208 -1.74 -14.46 -16.01
CA ASN A 208 -2.63 -15.24 -16.87
C ASN A 208 -2.70 -16.68 -16.31
N VAL A 209 -3.53 -16.92 -15.27
CA VAL A 209 -3.50 -18.08 -14.40
C VAL A 209 -4.27 -19.15 -15.15
N LYS A 210 -3.59 -19.80 -16.08
CA LYS A 210 -4.15 -20.89 -16.86
C LYS A 210 -4.51 -22.12 -16.02
N ASN A 211 -4.27 -22.14 -14.70
CA ASN A 211 -4.43 -23.34 -13.86
C ASN A 211 -4.97 -23.03 -12.45
N ILE A 212 -6.17 -22.43 -12.34
CA ILE A 212 -6.86 -22.33 -11.05
C ILE A 212 -7.43 -23.70 -10.68
N LYS A 213 -6.96 -24.28 -9.57
CA LYS A 213 -7.51 -25.54 -9.02
C LYS A 213 -8.71 -25.24 -8.11
N VAL A 214 -9.62 -26.20 -7.93
CA VAL A 214 -10.75 -26.07 -6.98
C VAL A 214 -10.47 -26.94 -5.77
N LEU A 215 -10.35 -26.35 -4.58
CA LEU A 215 -10.34 -27.05 -3.30
C LEU A 215 -11.78 -27.41 -2.93
N LYS A 216 -12.20 -28.60 -3.36
CA LYS A 216 -13.48 -29.18 -2.94
C LYS A 216 -13.33 -29.79 -1.56
N TYR A 217 -14.32 -29.57 -0.69
CA TYR A 217 -14.33 -30.21 0.61
C TYR A 217 -14.32 -31.73 0.44
N ASN A 218 -13.38 -32.40 1.08
CA ASN A 218 -13.23 -33.85 1.01
C ASN A 218 -12.61 -34.39 2.31
N LEU A 219 -13.44 -35.01 3.15
CA LEU A 219 -12.98 -35.72 4.35
C LEU A 219 -12.90 -37.22 4.05
N GLN A 220 -11.72 -37.80 4.16
CA GLN A 220 -11.52 -39.24 3.97
C GLN A 220 -12.22 -40.02 5.09
N SER A 221 -12.71 -41.22 4.80
CA SER A 221 -13.58 -41.98 5.72
C SER A 221 -12.91 -42.43 7.01
N ASP A 222 -11.58 -42.54 7.01
CA ASP A 222 -10.74 -42.92 8.14
C ASP A 222 -10.14 -41.70 8.89
N TRP A 223 -10.35 -40.49 8.36
CA TRP A 223 -9.90 -39.26 8.99
C TRP A 223 -10.85 -38.82 10.11
N LYS A 224 -10.28 -38.15 11.11
CA LYS A 224 -11.03 -37.49 12.19
C LYS A 224 -11.07 -35.98 11.95
N THR A 225 -11.97 -35.28 12.62
CA THR A 225 -12.00 -33.82 12.62
C THR A 225 -11.66 -33.27 13.99
N VAL A 226 -11.17 -32.05 14.02
CA VAL A 226 -10.91 -31.27 15.22
C VAL A 226 -11.40 -29.85 15.01
N GLN A 227 -11.95 -29.25 16.06
CA GLN A 227 -12.40 -27.87 16.07
C GLN A 227 -11.45 -27.02 16.90
N ASP A 228 -11.34 -25.74 16.56
CA ASP A 228 -10.64 -24.77 17.39
C ASP A 228 -11.43 -24.51 18.69
N LYS A 229 -10.86 -23.75 19.62
CA LYS A 229 -11.50 -23.47 20.92
C LYS A 229 -12.86 -22.76 20.78
N THR A 230 -13.06 -21.99 19.71
CA THR A 230 -14.31 -21.25 19.48
C THR A 230 -15.39 -22.05 18.76
N GLY A 231 -15.02 -23.18 18.15
CA GLY A 231 -15.91 -23.95 17.28
C GLY A 231 -16.16 -23.30 15.92
N ALA A 232 -15.46 -22.22 15.56
CA ALA A 232 -15.63 -21.52 14.29
C ALA A 232 -14.82 -22.14 13.14
N LEU A 233 -13.77 -22.90 13.47
CA LEU A 233 -12.87 -23.53 12.53
C LEU A 233 -12.83 -25.04 12.80
N GLU A 234 -13.02 -25.84 11.74
CA GLU A 234 -12.82 -27.29 11.79
C GLU A 234 -11.83 -27.74 10.71
N VAL A 235 -10.96 -28.69 11.07
CA VAL A 235 -9.96 -29.28 10.16
C VAL A 235 -9.96 -30.80 10.34
N GLY A 236 -9.88 -31.54 9.24
CA GLY A 236 -9.69 -32.98 9.22
C GLY A 236 -8.22 -33.36 9.36
N TYR A 237 -7.93 -34.51 9.97
CA TYR A 237 -6.59 -35.06 10.08
C TYR A 237 -6.60 -36.59 10.05
N ASP A 238 -5.51 -37.18 9.55
CA ASP A 238 -5.30 -38.62 9.55
C ASP A 238 -4.74 -39.07 10.92
N PRO A 239 -5.52 -39.76 11.77
CA PRO A 239 -5.05 -40.18 13.09
C PRO A 239 -3.97 -41.28 13.04
N SER A 240 -3.76 -41.95 11.90
CA SER A 240 -2.75 -43.01 11.75
C SER A 240 -1.33 -42.44 11.65
N ILE A 241 -1.18 -41.25 11.06
CA ILE A 241 0.12 -40.60 10.84
C ILE A 241 0.25 -39.24 11.55
N SER A 242 -0.84 -38.73 12.14
CA SER A 242 -0.85 -37.42 12.77
C SER A 242 -1.68 -37.35 14.05
N LYS A 243 -1.38 -36.34 14.86
CA LYS A 243 -2.10 -35.98 16.09
C LYS A 243 -2.31 -34.47 16.12
N VAL A 244 -3.31 -34.00 16.88
CA VAL A 244 -3.60 -32.57 17.03
C VAL A 244 -3.04 -32.06 18.36
N SER A 245 -2.70 -30.77 18.43
CA SER A 245 -2.38 -30.11 19.70
C SER A 245 -3.59 -30.12 20.63
N GLU A 246 -3.35 -30.45 21.89
CA GLU A 246 -4.31 -30.24 22.97
C GLU A 246 -3.66 -29.41 24.08
N PRO A 247 -4.37 -28.45 24.69
CA PRO A 247 -5.75 -28.07 24.39
C PRO A 247 -5.89 -27.29 23.08
N ALA A 248 -7.11 -27.26 22.52
CA ALA A 248 -7.42 -26.43 21.36
C ALA A 248 -7.12 -24.95 21.64
N VAL A 249 -6.55 -24.26 20.66
CA VAL A 249 -6.24 -22.83 20.72
C VAL A 249 -7.35 -22.05 20.01
N GLU A 250 -7.63 -20.85 20.48
CA GLU A 250 -8.62 -19.97 19.84
C GLU A 250 -8.15 -19.57 18.44
N ASN A 251 -9.04 -19.76 17.44
CA ASN A 251 -8.80 -19.46 16.03
C ASN A 251 -7.57 -20.18 15.43
N SER A 252 -7.12 -21.29 16.01
CA SER A 252 -5.92 -22.00 15.57
C SER A 252 -5.98 -23.49 15.85
N ILE A 253 -5.63 -24.29 14.85
CA ILE A 253 -5.46 -25.75 14.93
C ILE A 253 -4.06 -26.10 14.44
N SER A 254 -3.31 -26.86 15.26
CA SER A 254 -1.97 -27.34 14.91
C SER A 254 -1.96 -28.86 14.87
N ILE A 255 -1.47 -29.43 13.77
CA ILE A 255 -1.39 -30.87 13.52
C ILE A 255 0.09 -31.27 13.47
N TYR A 256 0.43 -32.38 14.12
CA TYR A 256 1.78 -32.92 14.29
C TYR A 256 1.86 -34.32 13.67
N LYS A 257 2.95 -34.63 12.94
CA LYS A 257 3.18 -36.00 12.47
C LYS A 257 3.64 -36.85 13.65
N THR A 258 3.12 -38.07 13.78
CA THR A 258 3.42 -38.97 14.91
C THR A 258 4.90 -39.38 14.96
N ASN A 259 5.59 -39.36 13.82
CA ASN A 259 6.99 -39.74 13.67
C ASN A 259 7.99 -38.57 13.66
N ARG A 260 7.55 -37.30 13.81
CA ARG A 260 8.46 -36.14 13.92
C ARG A 260 8.60 -35.71 15.38
N ILE A 261 9.86 -35.53 15.79
CA ILE A 261 10.21 -35.22 17.18
C ILE A 261 9.92 -33.73 17.51
N LEU A 262 9.92 -32.82 16.51
CA LEU A 262 9.76 -31.39 16.75
C LEU A 262 8.90 -30.70 15.68
N GLY A 263 8.03 -29.81 16.15
CA GLY A 263 7.21 -28.89 15.35
C GLY A 263 5.86 -29.45 14.89
N SER A 264 4.85 -28.58 14.82
CA SER A 264 3.62 -28.86 14.06
C SER A 264 3.99 -28.99 12.59
N PHE A 265 3.57 -30.05 11.92
CA PHE A 265 3.81 -30.16 10.48
C PHE A 265 2.90 -29.24 9.70
N MET A 266 1.71 -28.96 10.23
CA MET A 266 0.73 -28.06 9.62
C MET A 266 -0.02 -27.27 10.68
N THR A 267 -0.27 -25.99 10.38
CA THR A 267 -1.08 -25.11 11.23
C THR A 267 -2.12 -24.41 10.36
N VAL A 268 -3.35 -24.32 10.86
CA VAL A 268 -4.46 -23.57 10.24
C VAL A 268 -4.96 -22.55 11.24
N ARG A 269 -4.98 -21.28 10.86
CA ARG A 269 -5.45 -20.16 11.69
C ARG A 269 -6.55 -19.40 10.97
N LEU A 270 -7.57 -18.94 11.69
CA LEU A 270 -8.60 -18.07 11.17
C LEU A 270 -8.32 -16.62 11.62
N LEU A 271 -7.96 -15.75 10.68
CA LEU A 271 -7.44 -14.41 10.99
C LEU A 271 -8.26 -13.33 10.27
N PRO A 272 -8.33 -12.10 10.81
CA PRO A 272 -8.91 -10.97 10.10
C PRO A 272 -8.25 -10.76 8.74
N TYR A 273 -9.06 -10.46 7.72
CA TYR A 273 -8.61 -10.18 6.36
C TYR A 273 -9.48 -9.08 5.76
N ASP A 274 -8.84 -8.04 5.26
CA ASP A 274 -9.48 -6.84 4.73
C ASP A 274 -9.84 -6.93 3.24
N GLY A 275 -9.56 -8.07 2.59
CA GLY A 275 -9.72 -8.22 1.14
C GLY A 275 -8.54 -7.67 0.34
N GLY A 276 -7.42 -7.32 1.01
CA GLY A 276 -6.20 -6.82 0.41
C GLY A 276 -5.39 -7.86 -0.35
N SER A 277 -4.10 -7.57 -0.56
CA SER A 277 -3.20 -8.48 -1.26
C SER A 277 -2.99 -9.79 -0.50
N ARG A 278 -3.09 -10.92 -1.19
CA ARG A 278 -2.91 -12.27 -0.63
C ARG A 278 -1.46 -12.57 -0.25
N HIS A 279 -0.50 -12.15 -1.09
CA HIS A 279 0.93 -12.23 -0.77
C HIS A 279 1.25 -11.43 0.48
N GLU A 280 0.83 -10.16 0.50
CA GLU A 280 0.97 -9.28 1.65
C GLU A 280 0.37 -9.84 2.93
N PHE A 281 -0.85 -10.40 2.86
CA PHE A 281 -1.44 -11.11 4.00
C PHE A 281 -0.51 -12.21 4.52
N LEU A 282 0.03 -13.06 3.63
CA LEU A 282 0.99 -14.10 4.02
C LEU A 282 2.23 -13.49 4.69
N TYR A 283 2.85 -12.49 4.07
CA TYR A 283 4.08 -11.89 4.58
C TYR A 283 3.89 -11.26 5.96
N VAL A 284 2.79 -10.53 6.15
CA VAL A 284 2.46 -9.93 7.45
C VAL A 284 2.20 -11.00 8.50
N GLN A 285 1.44 -12.05 8.17
CA GLN A 285 1.10 -13.08 9.15
C GLN A 285 2.25 -14.02 9.49
N ILE A 286 3.18 -14.24 8.56
CA ILE A 286 4.43 -14.98 8.80
C ILE A 286 5.47 -14.08 9.49
N GLY A 287 5.41 -12.76 9.23
CA GLY A 287 6.38 -11.78 9.71
C GLY A 287 7.59 -11.62 8.79
N GLU A 288 7.57 -12.22 7.59
CA GLU A 288 8.70 -12.23 6.66
C GLU A 288 8.24 -12.33 5.21
N LYS A 289 9.00 -11.68 4.32
CA LYS A 289 8.82 -11.74 2.87
C LYS A 289 9.97 -12.55 2.28
N PRO A 290 9.71 -13.66 1.55
CA PRO A 290 10.76 -14.44 0.93
C PRO A 290 11.54 -13.60 -0.08
N VAL A 291 12.86 -13.67 0.00
CA VAL A 291 13.78 -13.17 -1.03
C VAL A 291 14.17 -14.32 -1.97
N LYS A 292 14.88 -14.01 -3.06
CA LYS A 292 15.22 -15.00 -4.09
C LYS A 292 16.01 -16.18 -3.53
N GLU A 293 16.85 -15.92 -2.55
CA GLU A 293 17.70 -16.90 -1.86
C GLU A 293 16.88 -17.87 -0.99
N ASP A 294 15.66 -17.48 -0.59
CA ASP A 294 14.74 -18.31 0.19
C ASP A 294 13.89 -19.23 -0.68
N LEU A 295 13.92 -19.07 -2.01
CA LEU A 295 13.07 -19.84 -2.93
C LEU A 295 13.80 -21.09 -3.41
N LEU A 296 13.24 -22.26 -3.12
CA LEU A 296 13.75 -23.52 -3.69
C LEU A 296 13.59 -23.53 -5.22
N PRO A 297 14.36 -24.37 -5.93
CA PRO A 297 14.11 -24.60 -7.36
C PRO A 297 12.70 -25.11 -7.67
N SER A 298 12.04 -25.75 -6.70
CA SER A 298 10.65 -26.20 -6.77
C SER A 298 9.63 -25.10 -6.46
N TYR A 299 10.08 -23.87 -6.18
CA TYR A 299 9.20 -22.77 -5.84
C TYR A 299 8.18 -22.52 -6.94
N HIS A 300 6.92 -22.48 -6.56
CA HIS A 300 5.85 -22.03 -7.43
C HIS A 300 4.69 -21.51 -6.60
N GLU A 301 3.90 -20.66 -7.24
CA GLU A 301 2.63 -20.19 -6.71
C GLU A 301 1.51 -21.03 -7.29
N GLN A 302 0.62 -21.50 -6.42
CA GLN A 302 -0.56 -22.24 -6.85
C GLN A 302 -1.82 -21.52 -6.39
N GLU A 303 -2.63 -21.23 -7.39
CA GLU A 303 -3.92 -20.57 -7.25
C GLU A 303 -5.01 -21.62 -7.06
N TYR A 304 -5.84 -21.43 -6.05
CA TYR A 304 -7.03 -22.25 -5.85
C TYR A 304 -8.28 -21.41 -5.67
N THR A 305 -9.42 -22.07 -5.78
CA THR A 305 -10.69 -21.57 -5.27
C THR A 305 -11.23 -22.50 -4.18
N TYR A 306 -11.69 -21.93 -3.08
CA TYR A 306 -12.34 -22.66 -1.99
C TYR A 306 -13.73 -22.07 -1.79
N THR A 307 -14.80 -22.84 -2.00
CA THR A 307 -16.19 -22.35 -1.97
C THR A 307 -16.43 -21.13 -2.89
N GLY A 308 -15.70 -21.04 -4.01
CA GLY A 308 -15.75 -19.90 -4.94
C GLY A 308 -14.92 -18.68 -4.53
N ARG A 309 -14.23 -18.74 -3.38
CA ARG A 309 -13.34 -17.69 -2.88
C ARG A 309 -11.88 -17.96 -3.25
N SER A 310 -11.09 -16.90 -3.37
CA SER A 310 -9.70 -17.00 -3.80
C SER A 310 -8.79 -17.59 -2.72
N CYS A 311 -7.88 -18.46 -3.14
CA CYS A 311 -6.78 -18.98 -2.32
C CYS A 311 -5.46 -18.83 -3.06
N LEU A 312 -4.38 -18.58 -2.33
CA LEU A 312 -3.02 -18.51 -2.85
C LEU A 312 -2.12 -19.36 -1.96
N PHE A 313 -1.32 -20.23 -2.57
CA PHE A 313 -0.27 -20.98 -1.88
C PHE A 313 1.08 -20.67 -2.51
N LEU A 314 2.05 -20.32 -1.67
CA LEU A 314 3.47 -20.21 -2.00
C LEU A 314 4.12 -21.52 -1.53
N ILE A 315 4.60 -22.33 -2.47
CA ILE A 315 5.11 -23.68 -2.20
C ILE A 315 6.60 -23.68 -2.51
N GLY A 316 7.43 -24.29 -1.66
CA GLY A 316 8.87 -24.40 -1.86
C GLY A 316 9.68 -23.20 -1.34
N ILE A 317 9.32 -22.70 -0.16
CA ILE A 317 10.06 -21.63 0.56
C ILE A 317 10.99 -22.27 1.60
N THR A 318 12.20 -21.75 1.79
CA THR A 318 13.17 -22.23 2.79
C THR A 318 13.76 -21.09 3.62
N ILE A 319 12.90 -20.43 4.38
CA ILE A 319 13.37 -19.54 5.44
C ILE A 319 13.62 -20.38 6.68
N SER A 320 14.80 -20.25 7.28
CA SER A 320 15.25 -21.05 8.43
C SER A 320 14.15 -21.15 9.50
N GLN A 321 13.79 -22.39 9.88
CA GLN A 321 12.73 -22.74 10.84
C GLN A 321 11.28 -22.52 10.40
N PHE A 322 11.02 -21.93 9.23
CA PHE A 322 9.65 -21.72 8.75
C PHE A 322 9.12 -22.90 7.92
N PRO A 323 7.79 -23.07 7.88
CA PRO A 323 7.11 -24.01 6.99
C PRO A 323 7.48 -23.77 5.52
N THR A 324 7.56 -24.83 4.72
CA THR A 324 7.94 -24.75 3.31
C THR A 324 6.81 -24.33 2.37
N THR A 325 5.57 -24.44 2.86
CA THR A 325 4.35 -24.02 2.15
C THR A 325 3.57 -23.02 2.99
N TRP A 326 3.25 -21.87 2.40
CA TRP A 326 2.41 -20.82 3.01
C TRP A 326 1.17 -20.59 2.15
N GLY A 327 0.00 -20.84 2.72
CA GLY A 327 -1.28 -20.74 2.06
C GLY A 327 -2.18 -19.72 2.74
N MET A 328 -2.96 -19.01 1.94
CA MET A 328 -4.12 -18.28 2.44
C MET A 328 -5.34 -18.60 1.60
N CYS A 329 -6.50 -18.63 2.26
CA CYS A 329 -7.79 -18.77 1.60
C CYS A 329 -8.77 -17.74 2.17
N ASP A 330 -9.41 -16.94 1.31
CA ASP A 330 -10.48 -16.03 1.75
C ASP A 330 -11.63 -16.89 2.33
N ALA A 331 -11.96 -16.62 3.59
CA ALA A 331 -12.98 -17.31 4.35
C ALA A 331 -14.33 -16.54 4.28
N GLY A 332 -14.34 -15.31 3.76
CA GLY A 332 -15.47 -14.41 3.81
C GLY A 332 -15.63 -13.74 5.18
N GLY A 333 -16.57 -12.80 5.26
CA GLY A 333 -16.87 -12.10 6.51
C GLY A 333 -15.69 -11.29 7.08
N GLY A 334 -14.77 -10.85 6.23
CA GLY A 334 -13.56 -10.13 6.66
C GLY A 334 -12.54 -11.04 7.35
N LYS A 335 -12.49 -12.33 7.00
CA LYS A 335 -11.54 -13.31 7.54
C LYS A 335 -10.86 -14.10 6.43
N ALA A 336 -9.70 -14.65 6.72
CA ALA A 336 -8.99 -15.60 5.89
C ALA A 336 -8.39 -16.73 6.74
N PHE A 337 -8.28 -17.91 6.13
CA PHE A 337 -7.43 -18.95 6.66
C PHE A 337 -5.97 -18.61 6.35
N LEU A 338 -5.11 -18.67 7.36
CA LEU A 338 -3.66 -18.82 7.18
C LEU A 338 -3.33 -20.30 7.37
N ILE A 339 -2.71 -20.90 6.37
CA ILE A 339 -2.34 -22.31 6.32
C ILE A 339 -0.83 -22.37 6.18
N THR A 340 -0.14 -23.08 7.05
CA THR A 340 1.30 -23.31 6.91
C THR A 340 1.62 -24.78 7.02
N SER A 341 2.57 -25.27 6.22
CA SER A 341 2.96 -26.69 6.21
C SER A 341 4.47 -26.86 5.95
N TYR A 342 5.12 -27.78 6.68
CA TYR A 342 6.49 -28.25 6.39
C TYR A 342 6.52 -29.45 5.42
N ASP A 343 5.36 -29.79 4.86
CA ASP A 343 5.18 -30.86 3.91
C ASP A 343 4.47 -30.33 2.66
N ASP A 344 5.24 -30.16 1.59
CA ASP A 344 4.74 -29.66 0.30
C ASP A 344 3.87 -30.68 -0.43
N GLY A 345 3.93 -31.97 -0.06
CA GLY A 345 3.21 -33.05 -0.75
C GLY A 345 1.83 -33.36 -0.19
N ASP A 346 1.63 -33.18 1.12
CA ASP A 346 0.40 -33.59 1.81
C ASP A 346 -0.53 -32.43 2.23
N PHE A 347 -0.08 -31.18 2.17
CA PHE A 347 -0.89 -30.04 2.66
C PHE A 347 -2.24 -29.92 1.93
N GLU A 348 -2.31 -30.26 0.63
CA GLU A 348 -3.54 -30.14 -0.17
C GLU A 348 -4.67 -31.00 0.40
N LYS A 349 -4.37 -32.24 0.84
CA LYS A 349 -5.38 -33.15 1.40
C LYS A 349 -6.00 -32.57 2.66
N THR A 350 -5.18 -32.03 3.55
CA THR A 350 -5.66 -31.39 4.77
C THR A 350 -6.37 -30.07 4.46
N ALA A 351 -5.87 -29.27 3.51
CA ALA A 351 -6.53 -28.03 3.09
C ALA A 351 -7.95 -28.28 2.56
N GLN A 352 -8.18 -29.41 1.88
CA GLN A 352 -9.52 -29.85 1.44
C GLN A 352 -10.47 -30.22 2.59
N THR A 353 -9.98 -30.38 3.82
CA THR A 353 -10.84 -30.70 4.98
C THR A 353 -11.20 -29.49 5.82
N ILE A 354 -10.64 -28.32 5.53
CA ILE A 354 -10.90 -27.09 6.28
C ILE A 354 -12.35 -26.67 6.04
N ARG A 355 -13.07 -26.27 7.10
CA ARG A 355 -14.38 -25.63 7.00
C ARG A 355 -14.60 -24.58 8.09
N LEU A 356 -15.38 -23.55 7.76
CA LEU A 356 -16.04 -22.69 8.75
C LEU A 356 -17.34 -23.38 9.19
N LEU A 357 -17.68 -23.21 10.46
CA LEU A 357 -18.90 -23.74 11.07
C LEU A 357 -19.93 -22.65 11.35
#